data_AF-A0A4Q3SDU4-F1
#
_entry.id   AF-A0A4Q3SDU4-F1
#
_cell.length_a   1.000
_cell.length_b   1.000
_cell.length_c   1.000
_cell.angle_alpha   90.00
_cell.angle_beta   90.00
_cell.angle_gamma   90.00
#
_symmetry.space_group_name_H-M   'P 1'
#
loop_
_entity.id
_entity.type
_entity.pdbx_description
1 polymer ?
#
loop_
_entity_poly.entity_id
_entity_poly.type
_entity_poly.pdbx_seq_one_letter_code
_entity_poly.pdbx_strand_id
1 'polypeptide(L)'
;MKFWMSGRIGLEIGSDVFRLPLLETEKSINAVVNDKNYGDEIQSFDVIAVIFKEGGEEVFRYGAKEKDTNIEVVVDHDSFRDSGYSGRVLLLIDAVLYAVHKIRGHKKLRAFNFTFFERDLLDIRQSKLEGATDRS
;
A
#
# COMPACT_ATOMS: atom_id res chain seq x y z
N MET A 1 6.01 12.33 6.53
CA MET A 1 5.66 10.96 6.96
C MET A 1 6.40 9.99 6.05
N LYS A 2 6.85 8.82 6.53
CA LYS A 2 7.45 7.79 5.68
C LYS A 2 6.43 6.70 5.36
N PHE A 3 6.54 6.09 4.18
CA PHE A 3 5.79 4.91 3.79
C PHE A 3 6.76 3.74 3.59
N TRP A 4 6.39 2.57 4.10
CA TRP A 4 7.13 1.33 3.89
C TRP A 4 6.21 0.24 3.39
N MET A 5 6.70 -0.54 2.43
CA MET A 5 5.98 -1.71 1.94
C MET A 5 6.86 -2.96 1.96
N SER A 6 6.33 -4.03 2.52
CA SER A 6 6.91 -5.36 2.40
C SER A 6 5.84 -6.35 1.97
N GLY A 7 6.17 -7.64 1.90
CA GLY A 7 5.14 -8.64 1.71
C GLY A 7 5.58 -10.07 1.96
N ARG A 8 4.57 -10.91 2.01
CA ARG A 8 4.64 -12.35 2.23
C ARG A 8 3.92 -12.99 1.04
N ILE A 9 4.65 -13.78 0.26
CA ILE A 9 4.15 -14.35 -0.99
C ILE A 9 4.17 -15.87 -0.94
N GLY A 10 3.19 -16.48 -1.62
CA GLY A 10 3.19 -17.91 -1.92
C GLY A 10 4.36 -18.29 -2.83
N LEU A 11 4.74 -19.58 -2.83
CA LEU A 11 5.87 -20.11 -3.60
C LEU A 11 5.68 -19.97 -5.11
N GLU A 12 4.44 -19.82 -5.55
CA GLU A 12 4.01 -19.67 -6.94
C GLU A 12 4.27 -18.27 -7.50
N ILE A 13 4.53 -17.28 -6.64
CA ILE A 13 4.89 -15.93 -7.05
C ILE A 13 6.41 -15.82 -7.02
N GLY A 14 7.01 -15.63 -8.21
CA GLY A 14 8.44 -15.38 -8.34
C GLY A 14 8.88 -14.15 -7.54
N SER A 15 10.06 -14.21 -6.91
CA SER A 15 10.58 -13.09 -6.12
C SER A 15 10.76 -11.81 -6.97
N ASP A 16 11.18 -11.97 -8.22
CA ASP A 16 11.33 -10.92 -9.22
C ASP A 16 9.97 -10.34 -9.66
N VAL A 17 8.96 -11.20 -9.81
CA VAL A 17 7.56 -10.84 -10.10
C VAL A 17 6.98 -9.94 -9.02
N PHE A 18 7.34 -10.16 -7.76
CA PHE A 18 6.85 -9.38 -6.62
C PHE A 18 7.70 -8.14 -6.31
N ARG A 19 9.03 -8.27 -6.30
CA ARG A 19 9.95 -7.26 -5.78
C ARG A 19 9.93 -5.96 -6.58
N LEU A 20 9.88 -6.03 -7.91
CA LEU A 20 9.92 -4.82 -8.74
C LEU A 20 8.64 -3.98 -8.58
N PRO A 21 7.42 -4.56 -8.66
CA PRO A 21 6.19 -3.82 -8.34
C PRO A 21 6.15 -3.25 -6.91
N LEU A 22 6.65 -4.00 -5.92
CA LEU A 22 6.73 -3.54 -4.54
C LEU A 22 7.57 -2.25 -4.42
N LEU A 23 8.80 -2.28 -4.96
CA LEU A 23 9.73 -1.15 -4.90
C LEU A 23 9.18 0.07 -5.65
N GLU A 24 8.55 -0.14 -6.80
CA GLU A 24 7.93 0.94 -7.57
C GLU A 24 6.75 1.57 -6.82
N THR A 25 5.95 0.75 -6.14
CA THR A 25 4.82 1.21 -5.32
C THR A 25 5.33 2.06 -4.15
N GLU A 26 6.29 1.53 -3.37
CA GLU A 26 6.90 2.25 -2.25
C GLU A 26 7.54 3.57 -2.71
N LYS A 27 8.32 3.54 -3.80
CA LYS A 27 8.96 4.73 -4.36
C LYS A 27 7.94 5.77 -4.81
N SER A 28 6.87 5.35 -5.50
CA SER A 28 5.84 6.25 -6.01
C SER A 28 5.09 6.95 -4.87
N ILE A 29 4.77 6.21 -3.80
CA ILE A 29 4.12 6.78 -2.62
C ILE A 29 5.06 7.74 -1.89
N ASN A 30 6.29 7.31 -1.60
CA ASN A 30 7.28 8.15 -0.91
C ASN A 30 7.62 9.44 -1.67
N ALA A 31 7.60 9.42 -3.01
CA ALA A 31 7.79 10.61 -3.83
C ALA A 31 6.71 11.69 -3.61
N VAL A 32 5.52 11.31 -3.14
CA VAL A 32 4.41 12.24 -2.88
C VAL A 32 4.29 12.57 -1.40
N VAL A 33 4.52 11.60 -0.50
CA VAL A 33 4.13 11.73 0.92
C VAL A 33 5.24 12.28 1.82
N ASN A 34 6.51 12.20 1.41
CA ASN A 34 7.64 12.56 2.28
C ASN A 34 7.64 14.05 2.68
N ASP A 35 7.31 14.94 1.74
CA ASP A 35 7.34 16.40 1.95
C ASP A 35 5.99 16.98 2.37
N LYS A 36 4.98 16.13 2.60
CA LYS A 36 3.63 16.53 2.97
C LYS A 36 3.36 16.28 4.44
N ASN A 37 2.53 17.13 5.02
CA ASN A 37 2.03 16.98 6.39
C ASN A 37 0.57 16.53 6.37
N TYR A 38 0.32 15.35 6.94
CA TYR A 38 -1.02 14.77 7.12
C TYR A 38 -1.44 14.77 8.59
N GLY A 39 -0.69 15.43 9.48
CA GLY A 39 -0.83 15.36 10.93
C GLY A 39 0.31 14.59 11.59
N ASP A 40 0.52 14.84 12.88
CA ASP A 40 1.68 14.33 13.61
C ASP A 40 1.45 12.96 14.27
N GLU A 41 0.30 12.33 14.04
CA GLU A 41 -0.08 11.05 14.65
C GLU A 41 0.59 9.85 13.97
N ILE A 42 0.96 9.93 12.69
CA ILE A 42 1.64 8.85 11.97
C ILE A 42 2.98 9.35 11.44
N GLN A 43 4.06 8.77 11.96
CA GLN A 43 5.41 8.98 11.44
C GLN A 43 5.74 7.98 10.33
N SER A 44 5.26 6.74 10.48
CA SER A 44 5.50 5.64 9.54
C SER A 44 4.21 4.90 9.20
N PHE A 45 3.90 4.81 7.90
CA PHE A 45 2.76 4.04 7.40
C PHE A 45 3.28 2.75 6.75
N ASP A 46 3.19 1.62 7.46
CA ASP A 46 3.86 0.38 7.08
C ASP A 46 2.81 -0.67 6.69
N VAL A 47 2.91 -1.12 5.44
CA VAL A 47 1.98 -2.06 4.83
C VAL A 47 2.72 -3.33 4.40
N ILE A 48 2.14 -4.48 4.71
CA ILE A 48 2.63 -5.81 4.35
C ILE A 48 1.57 -6.44 3.44
N ALA A 49 1.91 -6.63 2.16
CA ALA A 49 1.04 -7.34 1.23
C ALA A 49 1.14 -8.85 1.47
N VAL A 50 0.01 -9.50 1.74
CA VAL A 50 -0.10 -10.93 1.97
C VAL A 50 -0.74 -11.56 0.73
N ILE A 51 0.05 -12.32 -0.04
CA ILE A 51 -0.35 -12.83 -1.36
C ILE A 51 -0.16 -14.34 -1.40
N PHE A 52 -1.11 -15.07 -0.84
CA PHE A 52 -1.12 -16.53 -0.81
C PHE A 52 -2.40 -17.06 -1.46
N LYS A 53 -2.32 -18.25 -2.04
CA LYS A 53 -3.45 -18.89 -2.72
C LYS A 53 -4.61 -19.21 -1.76
N GLU A 54 -4.30 -19.63 -0.54
CA GLU A 54 -5.31 -19.83 0.51
C GLU A 54 -5.79 -18.52 1.20
N GLY A 55 -5.29 -17.36 0.77
CA GLY A 55 -5.53 -16.08 1.43
C GLY A 55 -4.65 -15.88 2.67
N GLY A 56 -5.10 -15.06 3.61
CA GLY A 56 -4.33 -14.77 4.82
C GLY A 56 -5.15 -14.02 5.85
N GLU A 57 -4.53 -13.73 6.99
CA GLU A 57 -5.12 -12.88 8.01
C GLU A 57 -4.75 -11.42 7.75
N GLU A 58 -5.73 -10.53 7.94
CA GLU A 58 -5.49 -9.10 7.91
C GLU A 58 -5.19 -8.58 9.33
N VAL A 59 -4.23 -7.67 9.42
CA VAL A 59 -3.83 -7.02 10.67
C VAL A 59 -3.89 -5.52 10.47
N PHE A 60 -4.49 -4.78 11.42
CA PHE A 60 -4.54 -3.32 11.38
C PHE A 60 -4.16 -2.77 12.75
N ARG A 61 -2.86 -2.54 12.97
CA ARG A 61 -2.33 -2.07 14.25
C ARG A 61 -1.70 -0.69 14.12
N TYR A 62 -1.78 0.09 15.20
CA TYR A 62 -1.13 1.39 15.34
C TYR A 62 -0.36 1.45 16.67
N GLY A 63 0.94 1.68 16.58
CA GLY A 63 1.84 1.84 17.72
C GLY A 63 1.89 3.28 18.18
N ALA A 64 1.09 3.66 19.18
CA ALA A 64 0.99 5.05 19.63
C ALA A 64 2.29 5.68 20.19
N LYS A 65 3.27 4.85 20.60
CA LYS A 65 4.55 5.30 21.13
C LYS A 65 5.50 5.72 20.01
N GLU A 66 5.66 4.84 19.02
CA GLU A 66 6.57 5.03 17.87
C GLU A 66 5.87 5.74 16.70
N LYS A 67 4.53 5.89 16.77
CA LYS A 67 3.68 6.48 15.74
C LYS A 67 3.79 5.76 14.39
N ASP A 68 3.98 4.45 14.46
CA ASP A 68 4.02 3.55 13.32
C ASP A 68 2.70 2.78 13.18
N THR A 69 2.48 2.24 12.00
CA THR A 69 1.41 1.29 11.76
C THR A 69 2.03 -0.06 11.43
N ASN A 70 1.30 -1.13 11.67
CA ASN A 70 1.65 -2.45 11.15
C ASN A 70 0.38 -3.03 10.56
N ILE A 71 0.30 -2.99 9.23
CA ILE A 71 -0.90 -3.32 8.48
C ILE A 71 -0.60 -4.49 7.53
N GLU A 72 -1.17 -5.66 7.80
CA GLU A 72 -1.16 -6.80 6.88
C GLU A 72 -2.47 -6.78 6.08
N VAL A 73 -2.36 -6.72 4.74
CA VAL A 73 -3.50 -6.69 3.82
C VAL A 73 -3.41 -7.83 2.84
N VAL A 74 -4.52 -8.55 2.66
CA VAL A 74 -4.58 -9.64 1.69
C VAL A 74 -4.76 -9.06 0.30
N VAL A 75 -3.93 -9.49 -0.64
CA VAL A 75 -4.06 -9.17 -2.07
C VAL A 75 -4.45 -10.45 -2.79
N ASP A 76 -5.42 -10.36 -3.70
CA ASP A 76 -5.88 -11.51 -4.47
C ASP A 76 -4.73 -12.16 -5.26
N HIS A 77 -4.48 -13.42 -4.96
CA HIS A 77 -3.34 -14.16 -5.47
C HIS A 77 -3.39 -14.32 -6.99
N ASP A 78 -4.53 -14.77 -7.53
CA ASP A 78 -4.65 -15.07 -8.95
C ASP A 78 -4.60 -13.78 -9.78
N SER A 79 -5.26 -12.72 -9.33
CA SER A 79 -5.17 -11.39 -9.95
C SER A 79 -3.73 -10.88 -9.97
N PHE A 80 -2.98 -11.04 -8.88
CA PHE A 80 -1.58 -10.59 -8.82
C PHE A 80 -0.67 -11.42 -9.73
N ARG A 81 -0.82 -12.75 -9.70
CA ARG A 81 -0.03 -13.67 -10.53
C ARG A 81 -0.23 -13.39 -12.01
N ASP A 82 -1.49 -13.25 -12.42
CA ASP A 82 -1.88 -13.21 -13.83
C ASP A 82 -1.81 -11.79 -14.42
N SER A 83 -1.64 -10.76 -13.59
CA SER A 83 -1.44 -9.36 -14.02
C SER A 83 -0.05 -9.11 -14.61
N GLY A 84 0.05 -8.16 -15.55
CA GLY A 84 1.33 -7.57 -15.94
C GLY A 84 1.94 -6.70 -14.85
N TYR A 85 3.15 -6.19 -15.07
CA TYR A 85 3.86 -5.31 -14.11
C TYR A 85 2.99 -4.14 -13.61
N SER A 86 2.38 -3.38 -14.52
CA SER A 86 1.54 -2.24 -14.15
C SER A 86 0.30 -2.66 -13.37
N GLY A 87 -0.31 -3.80 -13.71
CA GLY A 87 -1.44 -4.36 -12.97
C GLY A 87 -1.07 -4.72 -11.54
N ARG A 88 0.11 -5.32 -11.33
CA ARG A 88 0.63 -5.63 -9.99
C ARG A 88 0.87 -4.37 -9.16
N VAL A 89 1.43 -3.31 -9.75
CA VAL A 89 1.59 -2.02 -9.08
C VAL A 89 0.23 -1.44 -8.67
N LEU A 90 -0.77 -1.47 -9.56
CA LEU A 90 -2.12 -1.01 -9.24
C LEU A 90 -2.76 -1.80 -8.10
N LEU A 91 -2.64 -3.14 -8.10
CA LEU A 91 -3.13 -3.99 -7.02
C LEU A 91 -2.48 -3.66 -5.67
N LEU A 92 -1.18 -3.36 -5.65
CA LEU A 92 -0.48 -2.97 -4.43
C LEU A 92 -0.93 -1.58 -3.93
N ILE A 93 -1.15 -0.62 -4.83
CA ILE A 93 -1.71 0.70 -4.46
C ILE A 93 -3.13 0.55 -3.91
N ASP A 94 -3.95 -0.31 -4.52
CA ASP A 94 -5.31 -0.60 -4.06
C ASP A 94 -5.30 -1.22 -2.65
N ALA A 95 -4.33 -2.09 -2.37
CA ALA A 95 -4.12 -2.63 -1.03
C ALA A 95 -3.76 -1.55 0.01
N VAL A 96 -2.96 -0.55 -0.38
CA VAL A 96 -2.63 0.60 0.49
C VAL A 96 -3.86 1.49 0.73
N LEU A 97 -4.66 1.76 -0.30
CA LEU A 97 -5.92 2.50 -0.15
C LEU A 97 -6.89 1.78 0.80
N TYR A 98 -6.98 0.46 0.66
CA TYR A 98 -7.76 -0.37 1.57
C TYR A 98 -7.23 -0.32 3.02
N ALA A 99 -5.90 -0.38 3.21
CA ALA A 99 -5.26 -0.21 4.51
C ALA A 99 -5.62 1.14 5.16
N VAL A 100 -5.57 2.23 4.38
CA VAL A 100 -5.98 3.57 4.82
C VAL A 100 -7.44 3.58 5.27
N HIS A 101 -8.34 3.01 4.48
CA HIS A 101 -9.76 2.94 4.81
C HIS A 101 -10.00 2.20 6.14
N LYS A 102 -9.30 1.08 6.36
CA LYS A 102 -9.46 0.25 7.57
C LYS A 102 -8.91 0.90 8.82
N ILE A 103 -7.73 1.51 8.75
CA ILE A 103 -7.09 2.11 9.94
C ILE A 103 -7.71 3.45 10.34
N ARG A 104 -8.43 4.12 9.42
CA ARG A 104 -9.09 5.42 9.65
C ARG A 104 -9.98 5.47 10.89
N GLY A 105 -10.61 4.35 11.27
CA GLY A 105 -11.46 4.26 12.46
C GLY A 105 -10.70 4.25 13.80
N HIS A 106 -9.37 4.20 13.79
CA HIS A 106 -8.59 4.06 15.00
C HIS A 106 -8.69 5.30 15.90
N LYS A 107 -9.11 5.11 17.16
CA LYS A 107 -9.43 6.21 18.11
C LYS A 107 -8.30 7.21 18.39
N LYS A 108 -7.04 6.82 18.14
CA LYS A 108 -5.84 7.65 18.35
C LYS A 108 -5.31 8.32 17.08
N LEU A 109 -6.04 8.22 15.97
CA LEU A 109 -5.67 8.78 14.66
C LEU A 109 -6.71 9.83 14.23
N ARG A 110 -7.20 10.65 15.16
CA ARG A 110 -8.32 11.57 14.88
C ARG A 110 -7.86 12.86 14.22
N ALA A 111 -6.61 13.26 14.43
CA ALA A 111 -6.01 14.45 13.85
C ALA A 111 -5.31 14.15 12.51
N PHE A 112 -5.06 12.88 12.19
CA PHE A 112 -4.51 12.47 10.91
C PHE A 112 -5.51 12.71 9.79
N ASN A 113 -5.09 13.46 8.78
CA ASN A 113 -5.90 13.86 7.64
C ASN A 113 -5.95 12.73 6.59
N PHE A 114 -6.71 11.68 6.92
CA PHE A 114 -6.93 10.54 6.03
C PHE A 114 -7.51 10.94 4.69
N THR A 115 -8.38 11.95 4.64
CA THR A 115 -8.98 12.42 3.37
C THR A 115 -7.91 12.96 2.42
N PHE A 116 -6.96 13.76 2.93
CA PHE A 116 -5.89 14.27 2.09
C PHE A 116 -4.90 13.18 1.70
N PHE A 117 -4.55 12.29 2.62
CA PHE A 117 -3.66 11.16 2.33
C PHE A 117 -4.26 10.22 1.27
N GLU A 118 -5.54 9.86 1.41
CA GLU A 118 -6.29 9.03 0.45
C GLU A 118 -6.35 9.67 -0.94
N ARG A 119 -6.58 10.99 -1.03
CA ARG A 119 -6.57 11.71 -2.30
C ARG A 119 -5.21 11.60 -3.01
N ASP A 120 -4.12 11.83 -2.28
CA ASP A 120 -2.78 11.75 -2.84
C ASP A 120 -2.44 10.33 -3.35
N LEU A 121 -2.94 9.28 -2.67
CA LEU A 121 -2.81 7.90 -3.13
C LEU A 121 -3.66 7.62 -4.39
N LEU A 122 -4.87 8.18 -4.48
CA LEU A 122 -5.72 8.08 -5.68
C LEU A 122 -5.10 8.78 -6.88
N ASP A 123 -4.45 9.93 -6.70
CA ASP A 123 -3.75 10.63 -7.78
C ASP A 123 -2.57 9.79 -8.33
N ILE A 124 -1.82 9.11 -7.45
CA ILE A 124 -0.78 8.15 -7.85
C ILE A 124 -1.39 7.00 -8.64
N ARG A 125 -2.48 6.41 -8.13
CA ARG A 125 -3.18 5.31 -8.78
C ARG A 125 -3.61 5.69 -10.21
N GLN A 126 -4.24 6.85 -10.37
CA GLN A 126 -4.70 7.35 -11.65
C GLN A 126 -3.53 7.55 -12.63
N SER A 127 -2.43 8.13 -12.16
CA SER A 127 -1.22 8.33 -12.97
C SER A 127 -0.63 7.00 -13.46
N LYS A 128 -0.66 5.93 -12.64
CA LYS A 128 -0.21 4.59 -13.05
C LYS A 128 -1.15 3.92 -14.03
N LEU A 129 -2.45 4.15 -13.91
CA LEU A 129 -3.46 3.62 -14.82
C LEU A 129 -3.31 4.22 -16.23
N GLU A 130 -3.13 5.54 -16.33
CA GLU A 130 -2.92 6.23 -17.60
C GLU A 130 -1.62 5.76 -18.29
N GLY A 131 -0.51 5.70 -17.54
CA GLY A 131 0.76 5.21 -18.06
C GLY A 131 0.78 3.73 -18.47
N ALA A 132 -0.18 2.92 -17.98
CA ALA A 132 -0.36 1.54 -18.43
C ALA A 132 -1.10 1.47 -19.77
N THR A 133 -2.04 2.38 -19.99
CA THR A 133 -2.88 2.43 -21.20
C THR A 133 -2.08 2.91 -22.41
N ASP A 134 -1.14 3.84 -22.22
CA ASP A 134 -0.27 4.38 -23.29
C ASP A 134 0.79 3.39 -23.80
N ARG A 135 0.95 2.22 -23.18
CA ARG A 135 1.95 1.20 -23.53
C ARG A 135 1.35 -0.11 -24.04
N SER A 136 0.03 -0.14 -24.23
CA SER A 136 -0.74 -1.29 -24.74
C SER A 136 -0.94 -1.17 -26.25
#